data_AF-A0A7J2HZD7-F1
#
_entry.id   AF-A0A7J2HZD7-F1
#
_cell.length_a   1.000
_cell.length_b   1.000
_cell.length_c   1.000
_cell.angle_alpha   90.00
_cell.angle_beta   90.00
_cell.angle_gamma   90.00
#
_symmetry.space_group_name_H-M   'P 1'
#
loop_
_entity.id
_entity.type
_entity.pdbx_description
1 polymer ?
#
loop_
_entity_poly.entity_id
_entity_poly.type
_entity_poly.pdbx_seq_one_letter_code
_entity_poly.pdbx_strand_id
1 'polypeptide(L)'
;MIREQLENERFAANLLHESARKTKNVVIQLLLYQLALDSAKHEQMLKAVLELLKEPSEKGLVAEGEGFRKTIEKHVEIERKMLEDFERIVDKAEDKRIRFIIQEIVNDEKRHHAVIKRVYELVCESEKVKDEKWWDFLFRYSKLTG
;
A
#
# COMPACT_ATOMS: atom_id res chain seq x y z
N MET A 1 19.90 1.01 -15.49
CA MET A 1 18.71 0.12 -15.46
C MET A 1 17.94 0.24 -14.14
N ILE A 2 18.07 -0.63 -13.12
CA ILE A 2 17.17 -0.55 -11.92
C ILE A 2 17.37 0.73 -11.10
N ARG A 3 18.63 1.10 -10.79
CA ARG A 3 18.93 2.33 -10.04
C ARG A 3 18.48 3.59 -10.79
N GLU A 4 18.64 3.59 -12.10
CA GLU A 4 18.18 4.66 -12.98
C GLU A 4 16.65 4.76 -13.00
N GLN A 5 15.95 3.62 -13.09
CA GLN A 5 14.49 3.60 -13.01
C GLN A 5 13.99 4.07 -11.64
N LEU A 6 14.71 3.77 -10.55
CA LEU A 6 14.39 4.27 -9.21
C LEU A 6 14.45 5.80 -9.17
N GLU A 7 15.50 6.40 -9.75
CA GLU A 7 15.60 7.86 -9.84
C GLU A 7 14.51 8.46 -10.75
N ASN A 8 14.15 7.77 -11.84
CA ASN A 8 13.06 8.18 -12.72
C ASN A 8 11.71 8.19 -11.99
N GLU A 9 11.38 7.15 -11.22
CA GLU A 9 10.14 7.08 -10.43
C GLU A 9 10.11 8.15 -9.33
N ARG A 10 11.25 8.37 -8.65
CA ARG A 10 11.37 9.47 -7.67
C ARG A 10 11.11 10.83 -8.33
N PHE A 11 11.72 11.07 -9.48
CA PHE A 11 11.55 12.31 -10.23
C PHE A 11 10.10 12.48 -10.70
N ALA A 12 9.49 11.43 -11.25
CA ALA A 12 8.11 11.44 -11.71
C ALA A 12 7.14 11.77 -10.55
N ALA A 13 7.29 11.12 -9.39
CA ALA A 13 6.47 11.38 -8.21
C ALA A 13 6.53 12.86 -7.78
N ASN A 14 7.74 13.45 -7.75
CA ASN A 14 7.92 14.86 -7.41
C ASN A 14 7.28 15.79 -8.44
N LEU A 15 7.52 15.56 -9.74
CA LEU A 15 6.98 16.38 -10.82
C LEU A 15 5.44 16.32 -10.86
N LEU A 16 4.85 15.15 -10.63
CA LEU A 16 3.40 14.97 -10.53
C LEU A 16 2.82 15.72 -9.33
N HIS A 17 3.46 15.64 -8.16
CA HIS A 17 3.06 16.40 -6.98
C HIS A 17 3.11 17.91 -7.21
N GLU A 18 4.16 18.42 -7.84
CA GLU A 18 4.27 19.84 -8.19
C GLU A 18 3.21 20.26 -9.21
N SER A 19 2.93 19.40 -10.20
CA SER A 19 1.92 19.66 -11.22
C SER A 19 0.52 19.71 -10.63
N ALA A 20 0.22 18.82 -9.67
CA ALA A 20 -1.06 18.82 -8.95
C ALA A 20 -1.29 20.16 -8.22
N ARG A 21 -0.24 20.75 -7.62
CA ARG A 21 -0.34 22.05 -6.93
C ARG A 21 -0.60 23.24 -7.85
N LYS A 22 -0.35 23.12 -9.16
CA LYS A 22 -0.48 24.21 -10.15
C LYS A 22 -1.86 24.32 -10.77
N THR A 23 -2.66 23.24 -10.76
CA THR A 23 -4.02 23.26 -11.30
C THR A 23 -5.04 23.64 -10.22
N LYS A 24 -6.16 24.25 -10.60
CA LYS A 24 -7.33 24.48 -9.70
C LYS A 24 -8.45 23.46 -9.91
N ASN A 25 -8.33 22.58 -10.90
CA ASN A 25 -9.33 21.56 -11.18
C ASN A 25 -9.15 20.37 -10.24
N VAL A 26 -10.11 20.16 -9.34
CA VAL A 26 -10.08 19.13 -8.28
C VAL A 26 -9.94 17.71 -8.86
N VAL A 27 -10.54 17.41 -10.02
CA VAL A 27 -10.43 16.09 -10.64
C VAL A 27 -9.02 15.85 -11.16
N ILE A 28 -8.43 16.86 -11.83
CA ILE A 28 -7.05 16.76 -12.32
C ILE A 28 -6.07 16.67 -11.15
N GLN A 29 -6.29 17.43 -10.07
CA GLN A 29 -5.49 17.33 -8.85
C GLN A 29 -5.51 15.92 -8.27
N LEU A 30 -6.69 15.32 -8.12
CA LEU A 30 -6.87 13.97 -7.61
C LEU A 30 -6.08 12.95 -8.45
N LEU A 31 -6.24 12.98 -9.77
CA LEU A 31 -5.55 12.05 -10.68
C LEU A 31 -4.02 12.19 -10.60
N LEU A 32 -3.51 13.43 -10.57
CA LEU A 32 -2.06 13.66 -10.47
C LEU A 32 -1.49 13.21 -9.12
N TYR A 33 -2.23 13.39 -8.03
CA TYR A 33 -1.82 12.86 -6.72
C TYR A 33 -1.82 11.33 -6.68
N GLN A 34 -2.81 10.67 -7.30
CA GLN A 34 -2.83 9.20 -7.41
C GLN A 34 -1.62 8.67 -8.19
N LEU A 35 -1.32 9.26 -9.34
CA LEU A 35 -0.14 8.88 -10.13
C LEU A 35 1.17 9.13 -9.36
N ALA A 36 1.25 10.19 -8.56
CA ALA A 36 2.42 10.46 -7.73
C ALA A 36 2.61 9.37 -6.64
N LEU A 37 1.51 8.92 -6.02
CA LEU A 37 1.52 7.82 -5.05
C LEU A 37 1.94 6.50 -5.70
N ASP A 38 1.50 6.23 -6.94
CA ASP A 38 1.91 5.06 -7.70
C ASP A 38 3.40 5.06 -8.04
N SER A 39 3.95 6.19 -8.48
CA SER A 39 5.40 6.31 -8.69
C SER A 39 6.19 6.15 -7.38
N ALA A 40 5.70 6.71 -6.28
CA ALA A 40 6.32 6.50 -4.97
C ALA A 40 6.28 5.02 -4.53
N LYS A 41 5.19 4.31 -4.81
CA LYS A 41 5.06 2.85 -4.60
C LYS A 41 6.08 2.09 -5.44
N HIS A 42 6.23 2.42 -6.72
CA HIS A 42 7.22 1.80 -7.61
C HIS A 42 8.66 2.03 -7.12
N GLU A 43 8.97 3.24 -6.63
CA GLU A 43 10.27 3.52 -6.02
C GLU A 43 10.58 2.55 -4.86
N GLN A 44 9.61 2.28 -3.97
CA GLN A 44 9.79 1.32 -2.88
C GLN A 44 9.97 -0.11 -3.37
N MET A 45 9.23 -0.52 -4.42
CA MET A 45 9.39 -1.83 -5.04
C MET A 45 10.79 -1.98 -5.65
N LEU A 46 11.30 -0.97 -6.36
CA LEU A 46 12.63 -0.99 -6.95
C LEU A 46 13.73 -1.02 -5.88
N LYS A 47 13.53 -0.33 -4.74
CA LYS A 47 14.42 -0.47 -3.57
C LYS A 47 14.42 -1.89 -3.04
N ALA A 48 13.25 -2.53 -2.89
CA ALA A 48 13.16 -3.92 -2.46
C ALA A 48 13.90 -4.86 -3.42
N VAL A 49 13.75 -4.68 -4.73
CA VAL A 49 14.53 -5.43 -5.73
C VAL A 49 16.04 -5.21 -5.54
N LEU A 50 16.50 -3.97 -5.34
CA LEU A 50 17.92 -3.68 -5.09
C LEU A 50 18.45 -4.33 -3.81
N GLU A 51 17.63 -4.45 -2.76
CA GLU A 51 18.00 -5.17 -1.54
C GLU A 51 18.07 -6.69 -1.77
N LEU A 52 17.10 -7.26 -2.49
CA LEU A 52 17.07 -8.70 -2.82
C LEU A 52 18.20 -9.15 -3.75
N LEU A 53 18.73 -8.24 -4.56
CA LEU A 53 19.89 -8.50 -5.42
C LEU A 53 21.23 -8.51 -4.66
N LYS A 54 21.27 -8.02 -3.42
CA LYS A 54 22.43 -8.21 -2.54
C LYS A 54 22.40 -9.66 -2.04
N GLU A 55 23.56 -10.30 -1.95
CA GLU A 55 23.75 -11.69 -1.46
C GLU A 55 22.79 -12.09 -0.33
N PRO A 56 22.38 -13.37 -0.21
CA PRO A 56 21.24 -13.79 0.61
C PRO A 56 21.43 -13.33 2.05
N SER A 57 20.84 -12.18 2.36
CA SER A 57 20.95 -11.61 3.69
C SER A 57 20.07 -12.47 4.60
N GLU A 58 20.63 -12.91 5.73
CA GLU A 58 19.92 -13.63 6.81
C GLU A 58 18.68 -12.88 7.36
N LYS A 59 18.35 -11.69 6.82
CA LYS A 59 17.19 -10.87 7.15
C LYS A 59 15.84 -11.56 6.94
N GLY A 60 15.74 -12.58 6.09
CA GLY A 60 14.49 -13.32 5.86
C GLY A 60 14.06 -14.24 7.01
N LEU A 61 14.92 -14.45 8.02
CA LEU A 61 14.72 -15.47 9.06
C LEU A 61 14.41 -14.90 10.46
N VAL A 62 14.30 -13.58 10.61
CA VAL A 62 14.07 -12.96 11.92
C VAL A 62 12.58 -12.83 12.18
N ALA A 63 12.10 -13.51 13.23
CA ALA A 63 10.75 -13.30 13.74
C ALA A 63 10.56 -11.84 14.14
N GLU A 64 9.44 -11.25 13.74
CA GLU A 64 9.06 -9.94 14.25
C GLU A 64 8.70 -10.00 15.74
N GLY A 65 9.18 -9.02 16.51
CA GLY A 65 8.96 -8.95 17.95
C GLY A 65 7.52 -8.59 18.33
N GLU A 66 7.20 -8.76 19.62
CA GLU A 66 5.88 -8.44 20.18
C GLU A 66 5.45 -6.99 19.91
N GLY A 67 6.39 -6.04 19.88
CA GLY A 67 6.11 -4.64 19.56
C GLY A 67 5.59 -4.42 18.14
N PHE A 68 6.13 -5.17 17.16
CA PHE A 68 5.65 -5.12 15.79
C PHE A 68 4.28 -5.80 15.65
N ARG A 69 4.07 -6.94 16.33
CA ARG A 69 2.77 -7.61 16.41
C ARG A 69 1.65 -6.68 16.87
N LYS A 70 1.86 -5.97 17.98
CA LYS A 70 0.89 -4.98 18.51
C LYS A 70 0.65 -3.83 17.54
N THR A 71 1.69 -3.39 16.83
CA THR A 71 1.56 -2.34 15.80
C THR A 71 0.65 -2.81 14.66
N ILE A 72 0.88 -4.00 14.10
CA ILE A 72 0.06 -4.53 13.01
C ILE A 72 -1.38 -4.83 13.48
N GLU A 73 -1.55 -5.38 14.68
CA GLU A 73 -2.88 -5.57 15.29
C GLU A 73 -3.67 -4.26 15.34
N LYS A 74 -3.03 -3.18 15.81
CA LYS A 74 -3.63 -1.86 15.85
C LYS A 74 -4.01 -1.35 14.46
N HIS A 75 -3.21 -1.64 13.43
CA HIS A 75 -3.57 -1.29 12.07
C HIS A 75 -4.81 -2.05 11.58
N VAL A 76 -4.95 -3.35 11.88
CA VAL A 76 -6.16 -4.15 11.55
C VAL A 76 -7.40 -3.49 12.16
N GLU A 77 -7.33 -3.04 13.41
CA GLU A 77 -8.43 -2.37 14.10
C GLU A 77 -8.77 -1.01 13.49
N ILE A 78 -7.75 -0.20 13.20
CA ILE A 78 -7.92 1.14 12.60
C ILE A 78 -8.57 1.01 11.22
N GLU A 79 -8.08 0.12 10.36
CA GLU A 79 -8.61 -0.05 9.01
C GLU A 79 -10.06 -0.56 9.02
N ARG A 80 -10.39 -1.50 9.93
CA ARG A 80 -11.79 -1.93 10.11
C ARG A 80 -12.69 -0.75 10.45
N LYS A 81 -12.27 0.10 11.39
CA LYS A 81 -13.04 1.28 11.79
C LYS A 81 -13.19 2.27 10.63
N MET A 82 -12.11 2.54 9.89
CA MET A 82 -12.16 3.43 8.72
C MET A 82 -13.13 2.89 7.67
N LEU A 83 -13.13 1.59 7.41
CA LEU A 83 -14.05 0.96 6.47
C LEU A 83 -15.52 1.17 6.88
N GLU A 84 -15.86 0.91 8.15
CA GLU A 84 -17.20 1.15 8.69
C GLU A 84 -17.62 2.63 8.62
N ASP A 85 -16.67 3.54 8.81
CA ASP A 85 -16.92 4.98 8.70
C ASP A 85 -17.15 5.37 7.22
N PHE A 86 -16.35 4.87 6.29
CA PHE A 86 -16.52 5.15 4.85
C PHE A 86 -17.82 4.57 4.29
N GLU A 87 -18.21 3.34 4.65
CA GLU A 87 -19.49 2.76 4.25
C GLU A 87 -20.67 3.61 4.73
N ARG A 88 -20.62 4.10 5.97
CA ARG A 88 -21.64 5.05 6.50
C ARG A 88 -21.66 6.39 5.75
N ILE A 89 -20.54 6.86 5.22
CA ILE A 89 -20.49 8.08 4.40
C ILE A 89 -21.09 7.81 3.02
N VAL A 90 -20.81 6.66 2.40
CA VAL A 90 -21.40 6.24 1.11
C VAL A 90 -22.93 6.22 1.19
N ASP A 91 -23.48 5.64 2.25
CA ASP A 91 -24.94 5.53 2.46
C ASP A 91 -25.62 6.90 2.55
N LYS A 92 -24.92 7.89 3.09
CA LYS A 92 -25.42 9.27 3.26
C LYS A 92 -25.15 10.19 2.07
N ALA A 93 -24.30 9.77 1.13
CA ALA A 93 -23.90 10.62 0.01
C ALA A 93 -25.00 10.63 -1.08
N GLU A 94 -25.67 11.77 -1.27
CA GLU A 94 -26.70 11.94 -2.31
C GLU A 94 -26.10 12.19 -3.71
N ASP A 95 -24.97 12.91 -3.79
CA ASP A 95 -24.30 13.21 -5.05
C ASP A 95 -23.59 11.95 -5.58
N LYS A 96 -23.97 11.51 -6.79
CA LYS A 96 -23.43 10.31 -7.44
C LYS A 96 -21.91 10.36 -7.67
N ARG A 97 -21.34 11.54 -7.90
CA ARG A 97 -19.89 11.73 -8.11
C ARG A 97 -19.14 11.57 -6.80
N ILE A 98 -19.67 12.14 -5.71
CA ILE A 98 -19.11 11.99 -4.36
C ILE A 98 -19.20 10.52 -3.94
N ARG A 99 -20.37 9.90 -4.13
CA ARG A 99 -20.57 8.49 -3.83
C ARG A 99 -19.59 7.59 -4.58
N PHE A 100 -19.37 7.86 -5.87
CA PHE A 100 -18.39 7.14 -6.68
C PHE A 100 -16.97 7.23 -6.10
N ILE A 101 -16.49 8.43 -5.78
CA ILE A 101 -15.14 8.63 -5.22
C ILE A 101 -14.98 7.88 -3.88
N ILE A 102 -15.97 7.96 -3.00
CA ILE A 102 -15.90 7.30 -1.69
C ILE A 102 -16.00 5.78 -1.85
N GLN A 103 -16.78 5.29 -2.80
CA GLN A 103 -16.85 3.86 -3.11
C GLN A 103 -15.49 3.31 -3.56
N GLU A 104 -14.71 4.09 -4.31
CA GLU A 104 -13.34 3.69 -4.67
C GLU A 104 -12.43 3.62 -3.44
N ILE A 105 -12.56 4.56 -2.50
CA ILE A 105 -11.85 4.49 -1.21
C ILE A 105 -12.25 3.22 -0.45
N VAL A 106 -13.54 2.91 -0.33
CA VAL A 106 -14.05 1.68 0.31
C VAL A 106 -13.45 0.43 -0.35
N ASN A 107 -13.36 0.41 -1.68
CA ASN A 107 -12.79 -0.72 -2.41
C ASN A 107 -11.31 -0.92 -2.09
N ASP A 108 -10.54 0.15 -1.95
CA ASP A 108 -9.13 0.07 -1.56
C ASP A 108 -8.94 -0.27 -0.08
N GLU A 109 -9.72 0.31 0.83
CA GLU A 109 -9.66 -0.03 2.26
C GLU A 109 -10.03 -1.50 2.53
N LYS A 110 -10.98 -2.08 1.78
CA LYS A 110 -11.27 -3.53 1.86
C LYS A 110 -10.06 -4.37 1.51
N ARG A 111 -9.27 -3.94 0.51
CA ARG A 111 -8.05 -4.63 0.08
C ARG A 111 -6.94 -4.44 1.10
N HIS A 112 -6.72 -3.21 1.58
CA HIS A 112 -5.73 -2.92 2.63
C HIS A 112 -6.01 -3.76 3.88
N HIS A 113 -7.27 -3.80 4.33
CA HIS A 113 -7.67 -4.59 5.49
C HIS A 113 -7.37 -6.09 5.31
N ALA A 114 -7.66 -6.66 4.14
CA ALA A 114 -7.34 -8.05 3.84
C ALA A 114 -5.83 -8.31 3.84
N VAL A 115 -5.04 -7.40 3.26
CA VAL A 115 -3.57 -7.47 3.25
C VAL A 115 -3.01 -7.40 4.67
N ILE A 116 -3.39 -6.41 5.48
CA ILE A 116 -2.81 -6.21 6.80
C ILE A 116 -3.23 -7.29 7.79
N LYS A 117 -4.47 -7.79 7.69
CA LYS A 117 -4.93 -8.93 8.46
C LYS A 117 -4.10 -10.18 8.14
N ARG A 118 -3.78 -10.40 6.86
CA ARG A 118 -2.94 -11.55 6.48
C ARG A 118 -1.50 -11.38 6.95
N VAL A 119 -0.95 -10.16 6.92
CA VAL A 119 0.35 -9.84 7.52
C VAL A 119 0.33 -10.16 9.03
N TYR A 120 -0.70 -9.75 9.77
CA TYR A 120 -0.86 -10.06 11.19
C TYR A 120 -0.84 -11.58 11.45
N GLU A 121 -1.64 -12.34 10.70
CA GLU A 121 -1.69 -13.80 10.82
C GLU A 121 -0.32 -14.43 10.61
N LEU A 122 0.39 -14.05 9.55
CA LEU A 122 1.74 -14.56 9.26
C LEU A 122 2.72 -14.24 10.38
N VAL A 123 2.70 -13.00 10.88
CA VAL A 123 3.57 -12.56 11.99
C VAL A 123 3.27 -13.29 13.30
N CYS A 124 2.01 -13.69 13.52
CA CYS A 124 1.56 -14.42 14.72
C CYS A 124 1.75 -15.94 14.63
N GLU A 125 1.79 -16.53 13.42
CA GLU A 125 1.91 -17.98 13.16
C GLU A 125 3.27 -18.64 13.56
N SER A 126 4.19 -17.95 14.28
CA SER A 126 5.46 -18.42 14.92
C SER A 126 6.80 -18.14 14.20
N GLU A 127 7.91 -18.29 14.95
CA GLU A 127 9.26 -17.67 14.86
C GLU A 127 9.99 -17.67 13.49
N LYS A 128 9.55 -18.43 12.49
CA LYS A 128 10.18 -18.46 11.18
C LYS A 128 9.11 -18.66 10.11
N VAL A 129 8.40 -17.60 9.76
CA VAL A 129 7.66 -17.59 8.50
C VAL A 129 8.68 -17.83 7.40
N LYS A 130 8.60 -18.97 6.71
CA LYS A 130 9.46 -19.25 5.56
C LYS A 130 9.25 -18.16 4.51
N ASP A 131 10.32 -17.71 3.87
CA ASP A 131 10.26 -16.75 2.75
C ASP A 131 9.18 -17.14 1.73
N GLU A 132 8.99 -18.44 1.46
CA GLU A 132 7.94 -18.98 0.58
C GLU A 132 6.52 -18.49 0.95
N LYS A 133 6.15 -18.42 2.24
CA LYS A 133 4.84 -17.91 2.67
C LYS A 133 4.69 -16.41 2.42
N TRP A 134 5.78 -15.65 2.57
CA TRP A 134 5.79 -14.22 2.27
C TRP A 134 5.71 -13.96 0.76
N TRP A 135 6.45 -14.73 -0.04
CA TRP A 135 6.38 -14.67 -1.50
C TRP A 135 4.99 -15.06 -2.01
N ASP A 136 4.43 -16.16 -1.50
CA ASP A 136 3.06 -16.59 -1.81
C ASP A 136 2.02 -15.52 -1.47
N PHE A 137 2.20 -14.82 -0.36
CA PHE A 137 1.34 -13.70 0.01
C PHE A 137 1.48 -12.53 -0.97
N LEU A 138 2.71 -12.09 -1.25
CA LEU A 138 2.99 -11.02 -2.20
C LEU A 138 2.39 -11.33 -3.57
N PHE A 139 2.59 -12.53 -4.10
CA PHE A 139 2.05 -12.95 -5.40
C PHE A 139 0.52 -12.98 -5.44
N ARG A 140 -0.14 -13.38 -4.36
CA ARG A 140 -1.61 -13.52 -4.32
C ARG A 140 -2.35 -12.22 -4.01
N TYR A 141 -1.74 -11.30 -3.29
CA TYR A 141 -2.48 -10.18 -2.67
C TYR A 141 -1.94 -8.78 -3.00
N SER A 142 -0.68 -8.60 -3.42
CA SER A 142 -0.08 -7.26 -3.40
C SER A 142 -0.28 -6.42 -4.66
N LYS A 143 -1.27 -6.70 -5.51
CA LYS A 143 -1.48 -6.02 -6.83
C LYS A 143 -0.16 -5.88 -7.64
N LEU A 144 0.81 -6.80 -7.48
CA LEU A 144 1.97 -6.90 -8.38
C LEU A 144 1.56 -7.37 -9.77
N THR A 145 0.40 -8.02 -9.85
CA THR A 145 -0.37 -8.20 -11.07
C THR A 145 -1.31 -7.02 -11.19
N GLY A 146 -0.94 -6.03 -12.00
CA GLY A 146 -1.87 -5.00 -12.47
C GLY A 146 -3.09 -5.63 -13.15
#